data_AF-A0A433Y2E9-F1
#
_entry.id   AF-A0A433Y2E9-F1
#
_cell.length_a   1.000
_cell.length_b   1.000
_cell.length_c   1.000
_cell.angle_alpha   90.00
_cell.angle_beta   90.00
_cell.angle_gamma   90.00
#
_symmetry.space_group_name_H-M   'P 1'
#
loop_
_entity.id
_entity.type
_entity.pdbx_description
1 polymer ?
#
loop_
_entity_poly.entity_id
_entity_poly.type
_entity_poly.pdbx_seq_one_letter_code
_entity_poly.pdbx_strand_id
1 'polypeptide(L)'
;MLTPPSSPDTPGPGVARASPLALPLVAVVGKSLGAEEVLGKFADIPPVPIDIGPLRLSVQADASRGQAVVIASLSGTQLARQLLCLTEPKLALDIALAACTAKGLITLNLQDTRGYASVNADVVATDGQASYPLRGMLYSWPATADPVVGEYRAQLTSELSTLTTVRSAVANIAQFGFYAGDTLLAFAETTQFAPIQVFPELISSGDIRIQAGAQITLSIPTQLSPGSLFLQADFSSRNTPPTRISSLVANWSLPSG
;
A
#
# COMPACT_ATOMS: atom_id res chain seq x y z
N MET A 1 74.84 57.97 -15.33
CA MET A 1 73.77 58.41 -14.41
C MET A 1 72.86 57.22 -14.18
N LEU A 2 72.71 56.81 -12.93
CA LEU A 2 71.92 55.67 -12.46
C LEU A 2 70.42 56.05 -12.40
N THR A 3 69.54 55.22 -12.94
CA THR A 3 68.09 55.27 -12.67
C THR A 3 67.68 54.11 -11.75
N PRO A 4 66.81 54.35 -10.74
CA PRO A 4 66.33 53.34 -9.80
C PRO A 4 64.99 52.68 -10.25
N PRO A 5 64.48 51.67 -9.52
CA PRO A 5 63.54 50.68 -10.05
C PRO A 5 62.09 50.76 -9.51
N SER A 6 61.19 50.07 -10.25
CA SER A 6 59.98 49.31 -9.86
C SER A 6 58.86 49.94 -9.01
N SER A 7 57.61 49.83 -9.49
CA SER A 7 56.39 49.74 -8.67
C SER A 7 55.62 48.47 -9.04
N PRO A 8 55.07 47.70 -8.09
CA PRO A 8 54.27 46.50 -8.38
C PRO A 8 52.76 46.82 -8.43
N ASP A 9 52.10 46.27 -9.46
CA ASP A 9 50.65 46.21 -9.59
C ASP A 9 50.00 45.38 -8.48
N THR A 10 48.91 45.89 -7.93
CA THR A 10 48.05 45.20 -6.95
C THR A 10 46.84 44.61 -7.69
N PRO A 11 46.53 43.30 -7.60
CA PRO A 11 45.31 42.74 -8.19
C PRO A 11 44.11 43.00 -7.27
N GLY A 12 43.00 43.47 -7.87
CA GLY A 12 41.73 43.75 -7.18
C GLY A 12 40.98 42.50 -6.68
N PRO A 13 39.97 42.67 -5.81
CA PRO A 13 39.29 41.58 -5.12
C PRO A 13 38.36 40.81 -6.06
N GLY A 14 38.59 39.51 -6.17
CA GLY A 14 37.74 38.58 -6.90
C GLY A 14 36.35 38.47 -6.27
N VAL A 15 35.33 38.65 -7.10
CA VAL A 15 33.94 38.34 -6.77
C VAL A 15 33.81 36.83 -6.61
N ALA A 16 33.67 36.37 -5.36
CA ALA A 16 33.39 34.97 -5.06
C ALA A 16 32.01 34.60 -5.62
N ARG A 17 31.99 33.85 -6.73
CA ARG A 17 30.81 33.09 -7.16
C ARG A 17 30.55 32.03 -6.08
N ALA A 18 29.49 32.21 -5.30
CA ALA A 18 28.97 31.15 -4.45
C ALA A 18 28.53 29.99 -5.35
N SER A 19 29.26 28.88 -5.29
CA SER A 19 28.80 27.61 -5.88
C SER A 19 27.46 27.24 -5.24
N PRO A 20 26.41 26.91 -6.01
CA PRO A 20 25.18 26.41 -5.42
C PRO A 20 25.50 25.11 -4.70
N LEU A 21 25.28 25.09 -3.38
CA LEU A 21 25.32 23.88 -2.57
C LEU A 21 24.37 22.85 -3.21
N ALA A 22 24.95 21.78 -3.75
CA ALA A 22 24.17 20.67 -4.28
C ALA A 22 23.40 20.03 -3.12
N LEU A 23 22.07 20.14 -3.16
CA LEU A 23 21.20 19.52 -2.16
C LEU A 23 21.33 17.99 -2.26
N PRO A 24 21.33 17.27 -1.13
CA PRO A 24 21.34 15.81 -1.15
C PRO A 24 20.08 15.29 -1.84
N LEU A 25 20.26 14.29 -2.71
CA LEU A 25 19.19 13.58 -3.40
C LEU A 25 18.90 12.28 -2.66
N VAL A 26 17.62 12.05 -2.32
CA VAL A 26 17.16 10.79 -1.72
C VAL A 26 16.35 10.00 -2.75
N ALA A 27 16.83 8.80 -3.08
CA ALA A 27 16.14 7.82 -3.90
C ALA A 27 15.70 6.64 -3.02
N VAL A 28 14.40 6.45 -2.89
CA VAL A 28 13.79 5.35 -2.13
C VAL A 28 12.85 4.58 -3.05
N VAL A 29 12.74 3.27 -2.83
CA VAL A 29 11.74 2.41 -3.45
C VAL A 29 10.73 2.01 -2.40
N GLY A 30 9.45 2.28 -2.64
CA GLY A 30 8.37 1.90 -1.74
C GLY A 30 8.29 0.39 -1.57
N LYS A 31 8.12 -0.05 -0.33
CA LYS A 31 7.95 -1.47 0.03
C LYS A 31 6.45 -1.77 0.10
N SER A 32 6.02 -2.87 -0.51
CA SER A 32 4.67 -3.40 -0.29
C SER A 32 4.48 -3.73 1.19
N LEU A 33 3.32 -3.38 1.75
CA LEU A 33 2.93 -3.86 3.08
C LEU A 33 2.80 -5.39 3.06
N GLY A 34 3.27 -6.03 4.12
CA GLY A 34 3.20 -7.48 4.31
C GLY A 34 1.81 -7.93 4.75
N ALA A 35 1.53 -9.23 4.58
CA ALA A 35 0.25 -9.83 4.98
C ALA A 35 -0.09 -9.56 6.46
N GLU A 36 0.88 -9.67 7.38
CA GLU A 36 0.65 -9.42 8.81
C GLU A 36 0.28 -7.96 9.12
N GLU A 37 0.90 -6.98 8.44
CA GLU A 37 0.57 -5.57 8.61
C GLU A 37 -0.86 -5.28 8.14
N VAL A 38 -1.29 -5.94 7.06
CA VAL A 38 -2.67 -5.85 6.56
C VAL A 38 -3.64 -6.59 7.48
N LEU A 39 -3.27 -7.76 8.00
CA LEU A 39 -4.07 -8.55 8.94
C LEU A 39 -4.30 -7.81 10.26
N GLY A 40 -3.36 -6.97 10.70
CA GLY A 40 -3.53 -6.09 11.86
C GLY A 40 -4.74 -5.16 11.74
N LYS A 41 -5.12 -4.76 10.51
CA LYS A 41 -6.28 -3.90 10.25
C LYS A 41 -7.63 -4.60 10.48
N PHE A 42 -7.64 -5.93 10.61
CA PHE A 42 -8.85 -6.72 10.86
C PHE A 42 -9.10 -6.98 12.34
N ALA A 43 -8.23 -6.50 13.25
CA ALA A 43 -8.35 -6.76 14.68
C ALA A 43 -9.70 -6.29 15.28
N ASP A 44 -10.23 -5.18 14.77
CA ASP A 44 -11.47 -4.57 15.27
C ASP A 44 -12.73 -5.04 14.51
N ILE A 45 -12.58 -5.85 13.46
CA ILE A 45 -13.71 -6.35 12.66
C ILE A 45 -14.25 -7.63 13.31
N PRO A 46 -15.52 -7.68 13.76
CA PRO A 46 -16.05 -8.86 14.39
C PRO A 46 -16.11 -10.03 13.40
N PRO A 47 -15.61 -11.23 13.77
CA PRO A 47 -15.70 -12.40 12.91
C PRO A 47 -17.14 -12.92 12.86
N VAL A 48 -17.57 -13.36 11.67
CA VAL A 48 -18.84 -14.05 11.45
C VAL A 48 -18.58 -15.56 11.39
N PRO A 49 -18.93 -16.32 12.45
CA PRO A 49 -18.64 -17.75 12.52
C PRO A 49 -19.69 -18.59 11.80
N ILE A 50 -19.26 -19.69 11.18
CA ILE A 50 -20.10 -20.70 10.54
C ILE A 50 -19.55 -22.08 10.89
N ASP A 51 -20.40 -22.94 11.42
CA ASP A 51 -20.05 -24.30 11.86
C ASP A 51 -20.55 -25.34 10.84
N ILE A 52 -19.66 -26.26 10.44
CA ILE A 52 -19.86 -27.29 9.41
C ILE A 52 -19.29 -28.61 9.96
N GLY A 53 -20.08 -29.30 10.79
CA GLY A 53 -19.59 -30.47 11.53
C GLY A 53 -18.37 -30.10 12.39
N PRO A 54 -17.19 -30.73 12.19
CA PRO A 54 -15.98 -30.40 12.96
C PRO A 54 -15.27 -29.11 12.49
N LEU A 55 -15.63 -28.56 11.33
CA LEU A 55 -15.01 -27.36 10.76
C LEU A 55 -15.77 -26.10 11.21
N ARG A 56 -15.05 -25.15 11.81
CA ARG A 56 -15.51 -23.78 12.02
C ARG A 56 -14.79 -22.85 11.06
N LEU A 57 -15.55 -22.15 10.23
CA LEU A 57 -15.07 -21.04 9.43
C LEU A 57 -15.44 -19.73 10.12
N SER A 58 -14.60 -18.71 9.99
CA SER A 58 -14.90 -17.36 10.46
C SER A 58 -14.43 -16.36 9.43
N VAL A 59 -15.31 -15.43 9.05
CA VAL A 59 -15.04 -14.41 8.05
C VAL A 59 -15.05 -13.03 8.69
N GLN A 60 -13.99 -12.26 8.47
CA GLN A 60 -13.92 -10.83 8.79
C GLN A 60 -13.78 -10.07 7.48
N ALA A 61 -14.71 -9.19 7.12
CA ALA A 61 -14.65 -8.47 5.85
C ALA A 61 -14.48 -6.97 6.06
N ASP A 62 -13.59 -6.36 5.28
CA ASP A 62 -13.40 -4.91 5.20
C ASP A 62 -14.04 -4.39 3.91
N ALA A 63 -15.22 -3.80 4.05
CA ALA A 63 -16.00 -3.25 2.95
C ALA A 63 -15.34 -2.06 2.24
N SER A 64 -14.44 -1.35 2.91
CA SER A 64 -13.75 -0.17 2.39
C SER A 64 -12.49 -0.52 1.57
N ARG A 65 -12.02 -1.76 1.71
CA ARG A 65 -10.81 -2.26 1.05
C ARG A 65 -11.09 -3.41 0.08
N GLY A 66 -12.29 -4.02 0.12
CA GLY A 66 -12.62 -5.16 -0.73
C GLY A 66 -11.74 -6.36 -0.39
N GLN A 67 -11.58 -6.63 0.91
CA GLN A 67 -10.73 -7.68 1.43
C GLN A 67 -11.48 -8.45 2.52
N ALA A 68 -11.14 -9.74 2.70
CA ALA A 68 -11.70 -10.54 3.77
C ALA A 68 -10.64 -11.46 4.36
N VAL A 69 -10.63 -11.62 5.67
CA VAL A 69 -9.83 -12.64 6.36
C VAL A 69 -10.72 -13.83 6.63
N VAL A 70 -10.25 -15.01 6.22
CA VAL A 70 -10.90 -16.28 6.51
C VAL A 70 -10.04 -17.06 7.49
N ILE A 71 -10.64 -17.44 8.60
CA ILE A 71 -10.03 -18.28 9.64
C ILE A 71 -10.74 -19.63 9.60
N ALA A 72 -9.97 -20.71 9.46
CA ALA A 72 -10.48 -22.07 9.48
C ALA A 72 -9.93 -22.80 10.72
N SER A 73 -10.84 -23.33 11.52
CA SER A 73 -10.52 -24.15 12.68
C SER A 73 -11.16 -25.52 12.54
N LEU A 74 -10.43 -26.59 12.83
CA LEU A 74 -10.93 -27.95 12.82
C LEU A 74 -10.89 -28.50 14.24
N SER A 75 -12.02 -28.98 14.75
CA SER A 75 -12.16 -29.49 16.11
C SER A 75 -11.61 -28.53 17.18
N GLY A 76 -11.89 -27.24 17.02
CA GLY A 76 -11.46 -26.17 17.92
C GLY A 76 -10.01 -25.67 17.77
N THR A 77 -9.21 -26.29 16.89
CA THR A 77 -7.83 -25.86 16.61
C THR A 77 -7.78 -25.03 15.34
N GLN A 78 -7.26 -23.80 15.40
CA GLN A 78 -7.05 -22.97 14.21
C GLN A 78 -5.92 -23.55 13.35
N LEU A 79 -6.25 -23.89 12.10
CA LEU A 79 -5.30 -24.51 11.17
C LEU A 79 -4.95 -23.61 9.98
N ALA A 80 -5.83 -22.66 9.63
CA ALA A 80 -5.55 -21.68 8.59
C ALA A 80 -6.10 -20.30 8.96
N ARG A 81 -5.37 -19.27 8.56
CA ARG A 81 -5.79 -17.87 8.57
C ARG A 81 -5.22 -17.22 7.32
N GLN A 82 -6.07 -16.79 6.40
CA GLN A 82 -5.64 -16.22 5.13
C GLN A 82 -6.41 -14.94 4.82
N LEU A 83 -5.68 -13.93 4.35
CA LEU A 83 -6.24 -12.76 3.71
C LEU A 83 -6.65 -13.13 2.27
N LEU A 84 -7.92 -12.99 1.97
CA LEU A 84 -8.45 -13.00 0.62
C LEU A 84 -8.56 -11.56 0.12
N CYS A 85 -8.03 -11.33 -1.08
CA CYS A 85 -8.04 -10.04 -1.75
C CYS A 85 -8.17 -10.23 -3.26
N LEU A 86 -8.14 -9.14 -4.02
CA LEU A 86 -8.29 -9.18 -5.47
C LEU A 86 -7.21 -10.02 -6.17
N THR A 87 -5.96 -9.96 -5.70
CA THR A 87 -4.83 -10.71 -6.28
C THR A 87 -4.78 -12.16 -5.80
N GLU A 88 -5.34 -12.45 -4.62
CA GLU A 88 -5.41 -13.79 -4.03
C GLU A 88 -6.83 -14.07 -3.52
N PRO A 89 -7.81 -14.30 -4.41
CA PRO A 89 -9.22 -14.40 -4.03
C PRO A 89 -9.61 -15.78 -3.49
N LYS A 90 -8.67 -16.72 -3.36
CA LYS A 90 -8.96 -18.14 -3.11
C LYS A 90 -8.14 -18.68 -1.94
N LEU A 91 -8.81 -19.41 -1.05
CA LEU A 91 -8.22 -20.25 -0.02
C LEU A 91 -8.61 -21.71 -0.30
N ALA A 92 -7.63 -22.53 -0.65
CA ALA A 92 -7.82 -23.97 -0.75
C ALA A 92 -7.66 -24.59 0.64
N LEU A 93 -8.65 -25.39 1.05
CA LEU A 93 -8.57 -26.20 2.26
C LEU A 93 -8.17 -27.61 1.85
N ASP A 94 -7.11 -28.10 2.48
CA ASP A 94 -6.77 -29.53 2.55
C ASP A 94 -6.14 -29.78 3.92
N ILE A 95 -7.00 -29.75 4.95
CA ILE A 95 -6.58 -29.84 6.34
C ILE A 95 -7.09 -31.14 6.96
N ALA A 96 -6.27 -31.75 7.81
CA ALA A 96 -6.61 -32.95 8.55
C ALA A 96 -6.11 -32.84 9.99
N LEU A 97 -6.94 -33.21 10.95
CA LEU A 97 -6.61 -33.24 12.37
C LEU A 97 -7.33 -34.39 13.05
N ALA A 98 -6.58 -35.32 13.63
CA ALA A 98 -7.11 -36.56 14.19
C ALA A 98 -8.01 -37.31 13.19
N ALA A 99 -9.26 -37.61 13.56
CA ALA A 99 -10.24 -38.30 12.69
C ALA A 99 -11.02 -37.34 11.78
N CYS A 100 -10.72 -36.03 11.82
CA CYS A 100 -11.44 -35.01 11.08
C CYS A 100 -10.64 -34.53 9.88
N THR A 101 -11.33 -34.23 8.77
CA THR A 101 -10.72 -33.55 7.62
C THR A 101 -11.61 -32.43 7.11
N ALA A 102 -11.04 -31.46 6.41
CA ALA A 102 -11.79 -30.49 5.63
C ALA A 102 -11.08 -30.21 4.30
N LYS A 103 -11.82 -30.38 3.20
CA LYS A 103 -11.32 -30.18 1.84
C LYS A 103 -12.25 -29.28 1.05
N GLY A 104 -11.69 -28.43 0.20
CA GLY A 104 -12.47 -27.63 -0.74
C GLY A 104 -11.87 -26.25 -1.00
N LEU A 105 -12.72 -25.34 -1.46
CA LEU A 105 -12.31 -24.00 -1.87
C LEU A 105 -13.21 -22.93 -1.24
N ILE A 106 -12.59 -21.90 -0.70
CA ILE A 106 -13.24 -20.67 -0.27
C ILE A 106 -12.82 -19.57 -1.24
N THR A 107 -13.80 -18.86 -1.80
CA THR A 107 -13.59 -17.86 -2.85
C THR A 107 -14.20 -16.52 -2.45
N LEU A 108 -13.39 -15.47 -2.51
CA LEU A 108 -13.80 -14.09 -2.46
C LEU A 108 -14.27 -13.65 -3.86
N ASN A 109 -15.49 -13.13 -3.92
CA ASN A 109 -16.08 -12.53 -5.11
C ASN A 109 -16.25 -11.04 -4.85
N LEU A 110 -15.44 -10.24 -5.53
CA LEU A 110 -15.51 -8.78 -5.46
C LEU A 110 -16.38 -8.27 -6.60
N GLN A 111 -17.14 -7.23 -6.30
CA GLN A 111 -17.90 -6.45 -7.28
C GLN A 111 -17.35 -5.01 -7.27
N ASP A 112 -17.72 -4.24 -8.28
CA ASP A 112 -17.49 -2.80 -8.26
C ASP A 112 -18.32 -2.10 -7.16
N THR A 113 -18.17 -0.79 -7.02
CA THR A 113 -18.84 0.05 -6.01
C THR A 113 -20.38 0.05 -6.07
N ARG A 114 -20.99 -0.67 -7.02
CA ARG A 114 -22.45 -0.78 -7.17
C ARG A 114 -23.00 -2.15 -6.75
N GLY A 115 -22.14 -3.08 -6.33
CA GLY A 115 -22.52 -4.46 -6.02
C GLY A 115 -22.31 -4.89 -4.57
N TYR A 116 -22.54 -6.18 -4.34
CA TYR A 116 -22.20 -6.87 -3.10
C TYR A 116 -20.97 -7.73 -3.33
N ALA A 117 -19.97 -7.56 -2.47
CA ALA A 117 -18.89 -8.51 -2.36
C ALA A 117 -19.34 -9.67 -1.46
N SER A 118 -18.78 -10.86 -1.70
CA SER A 118 -19.13 -12.05 -0.93
C SER A 118 -17.97 -13.02 -0.78
N VAL A 119 -17.98 -13.78 0.31
CA VAL A 119 -17.14 -14.97 0.47
C VAL A 119 -18.04 -16.19 0.33
N ASN A 120 -17.70 -17.05 -0.63
CA ASN A 120 -18.40 -18.30 -0.92
C ASN A 120 -17.52 -19.49 -0.55
N ALA A 121 -18.13 -20.60 -0.15
CA ALA A 121 -17.46 -21.86 0.14
C ALA A 121 -18.06 -23.00 -0.67
N ASP A 122 -17.20 -23.87 -1.19
CA ASP A 122 -17.50 -25.24 -1.62
C ASP A 122 -16.53 -26.15 -0.88
N VAL A 123 -16.93 -26.57 0.32
CA VAL A 123 -16.10 -27.31 1.26
C VAL A 123 -16.84 -28.52 1.80
N VAL A 124 -16.10 -29.58 2.10
CA VAL A 124 -16.61 -30.78 2.74
C VAL A 124 -15.76 -31.04 3.98
N ALA A 125 -16.41 -31.02 5.14
CA ALA A 125 -15.80 -31.45 6.39
C ALA A 125 -16.20 -32.90 6.68
N THR A 126 -15.30 -33.69 7.23
CA THR A 126 -15.56 -35.08 7.63
C THR A 126 -15.16 -35.31 9.07
N ASP A 127 -15.90 -36.16 9.77
CA ASP A 127 -15.54 -36.69 11.08
C ASP A 127 -15.74 -38.21 11.08
N GLY A 128 -14.64 -38.96 10.96
CA GLY A 128 -14.69 -40.40 10.71
C GLY A 128 -15.41 -40.74 9.40
N GLN A 129 -16.62 -41.30 9.50
CA GLN A 129 -17.47 -41.65 8.36
C GLN A 129 -18.55 -40.60 8.05
N ALA A 130 -18.77 -39.63 8.94
CA ALA A 130 -19.75 -38.58 8.73
C ALA A 130 -19.17 -37.50 7.80
N SER A 131 -20.01 -36.97 6.91
CA SER A 131 -19.64 -35.94 5.92
C SER A 131 -20.62 -34.78 5.98
N TYR A 132 -20.07 -33.56 5.96
CA TYR A 132 -20.77 -32.30 6.14
C TYR A 132 -20.39 -31.35 4.99
N PRO A 133 -21.08 -31.44 3.84
CA PRO A 133 -20.84 -30.54 2.72
C PRO A 133 -21.45 -29.15 2.99
N LEU A 134 -20.74 -28.09 2.64
CA LEU A 134 -21.25 -26.74 2.53
C LEU A 134 -20.96 -26.19 1.14
N ARG A 135 -22.02 -25.77 0.45
CA ARG A 135 -21.95 -25.04 -0.82
C ARG A 135 -22.80 -23.79 -0.74
N GLY A 136 -22.15 -22.64 -0.76
CA GLY A 136 -22.86 -21.36 -0.79
C GLY A 136 -22.11 -20.22 -0.14
N MET A 137 -22.84 -19.16 0.14
CA MET A 137 -22.32 -17.93 0.69
C MET A 137 -22.08 -18.04 2.20
N LEU A 138 -20.86 -17.72 2.62
CA LEU A 138 -20.50 -17.55 4.03
C LEU A 138 -20.91 -16.15 4.52
N TYR A 139 -20.56 -15.12 3.75
CA TYR A 139 -20.79 -13.74 4.14
C TYR A 139 -20.88 -12.84 2.92
N SER A 140 -21.64 -11.74 3.03
CA SER A 140 -21.68 -10.69 2.00
C SER A 140 -21.76 -9.30 2.63
N TRP A 141 -21.27 -8.32 1.89
CA TRP A 141 -21.28 -6.92 2.29
C TRP A 141 -21.41 -6.01 1.07
N PRO A 142 -22.00 -4.80 1.23
CA PRO A 142 -22.02 -3.81 0.16
C PRO A 142 -20.58 -3.35 -0.15
N ALA A 143 -20.21 -3.32 -1.42
CA ALA A 143 -18.92 -2.78 -1.84
C ALA A 143 -18.95 -1.25 -1.76
N THR A 144 -18.18 -0.66 -0.85
CA THR A 144 -18.19 0.80 -0.60
C THR A 144 -17.07 1.55 -1.32
N ALA A 145 -16.09 0.84 -1.85
CA ALA A 145 -14.95 1.39 -2.58
C ALA A 145 -14.39 0.36 -3.57
N ASP A 146 -13.60 0.82 -4.54
CA ASP A 146 -12.84 -0.07 -5.41
C ASP A 146 -11.85 -0.93 -4.60
N PRO A 147 -11.71 -2.22 -4.96
CA PRO A 147 -10.87 -3.14 -4.21
C PRO A 147 -9.41 -2.72 -4.25
N VAL A 148 -8.73 -2.95 -3.12
CA VAL A 148 -7.30 -2.68 -2.98
C VAL A 148 -6.50 -3.77 -3.68
N VAL A 149 -5.62 -3.35 -4.59
CA VAL A 149 -4.65 -4.21 -5.29
C VAL A 149 -3.38 -4.34 -4.47
N GLY A 150 -2.94 -3.25 -3.86
CA GLY A 150 -1.72 -3.22 -3.06
C GLY A 150 -1.59 -1.95 -2.26
N GLU A 151 -0.83 -2.02 -1.17
CA GLU A 151 -0.46 -0.88 -0.35
C GLU A 151 1.06 -0.82 -0.21
N TYR A 152 1.62 0.37 -0.35
CA TYR A 152 3.06 0.59 -0.42
C TYR A 152 3.44 1.70 0.55
N ARG A 153 4.43 1.43 1.42
CA ARG A 153 5.00 2.41 2.32
C ARG A 153 6.43 2.73 1.89
N ALA A 154 6.74 4.01 1.77
CA ALA A 154 8.11 4.48 1.53
C ALA A 154 8.53 5.39 2.68
N GLN A 155 9.65 5.06 3.35
CA GLN A 155 10.26 5.95 4.32
C GLN A 155 11.18 6.91 3.57
N LEU A 156 10.82 8.20 3.51
CA LEU A 156 11.55 9.19 2.73
C LEU A 156 12.69 9.81 3.54
N THR A 157 12.44 10.10 4.82
CA THR A 157 13.43 10.57 5.80
C THR A 157 13.13 9.90 7.15
N SER A 158 13.86 10.20 8.23
CA SER A 158 13.50 9.68 9.57
C SER A 158 12.16 10.21 10.09
N GLU A 159 11.65 11.31 9.53
CA GLU A 159 10.46 12.03 10.01
C GLU A 159 9.29 11.98 9.02
N LEU A 160 9.56 11.67 7.74
CA LEU A 160 8.57 11.67 6.67
C LEU A 160 8.48 10.30 6.01
N SER A 161 7.25 9.80 5.86
CA SER A 161 6.93 8.61 5.09
C SER A 161 5.75 8.87 4.16
N THR A 162 5.51 7.94 3.25
CA THR A 162 4.32 7.94 2.39
C THR A 162 3.58 6.62 2.49
N LEU A 163 2.27 6.67 2.32
CA LEU A 163 1.44 5.49 2.08
C LEU A 163 0.73 5.66 0.74
N THR A 164 0.93 4.70 -0.15
CA THR A 164 0.23 4.60 -1.42
C THR A 164 -0.70 3.41 -1.39
N THR A 165 -1.98 3.61 -1.70
CA THR A 165 -2.97 2.55 -1.86
C THR A 165 -3.40 2.49 -3.32
N VAL A 166 -3.13 1.36 -3.98
CA VAL A 166 -3.51 1.11 -5.37
C VAL A 166 -4.84 0.38 -5.38
N ARG A 167 -5.77 0.84 -6.22
CA ARG A 167 -7.15 0.36 -6.28
C ARG A 167 -7.60 0.05 -7.71
N SER A 168 -8.77 -0.59 -7.78
CA SER A 168 -9.49 -1.00 -9.00
C SER A 168 -8.93 -2.28 -9.64
N ALA A 169 -9.80 -3.05 -10.30
CA ALA A 169 -9.46 -4.31 -10.96
C ALA A 169 -8.38 -4.16 -12.05
N VAL A 170 -8.25 -2.95 -12.62
CA VAL A 170 -7.21 -2.62 -13.60
C VAL A 170 -6.06 -1.79 -12.99
N ALA A 171 -6.03 -1.66 -11.67
CA ALA A 171 -4.96 -1.00 -10.90
C ALA A 171 -4.61 0.41 -11.41
N ASN A 172 -5.64 1.21 -11.73
CA ASN A 172 -5.53 2.51 -12.39
C ASN A 172 -5.87 3.72 -11.49
N ILE A 173 -6.08 3.48 -10.19
CA ILE A 173 -6.30 4.50 -9.17
C ILE A 173 -5.22 4.32 -8.11
N ALA A 174 -4.50 5.39 -7.78
CA ALA A 174 -3.52 5.38 -6.70
C ALA A 174 -3.77 6.57 -5.75
N GLN A 175 -4.09 6.23 -4.52
CA GLN A 175 -4.30 7.15 -3.41
C GLN A 175 -2.99 7.30 -2.64
N PHE A 176 -2.48 8.52 -2.55
CA PHE A 176 -1.18 8.82 -1.98
C PHE A 176 -1.31 9.78 -0.81
N GLY A 177 -0.65 9.47 0.31
CA GLY A 177 -0.59 10.35 1.47
C GLY A 177 0.83 10.54 1.99
N PHE A 178 1.14 11.76 2.44
CA PHE A 178 2.32 12.09 3.22
C PHE A 178 2.03 11.92 4.71
N TYR A 179 2.95 11.30 5.44
CA TYR A 179 2.81 11.04 6.87
C TYR A 179 4.03 11.48 7.67
N ALA A 180 3.78 12.12 8.81
CA ALA A 180 4.75 12.35 9.86
C ALA A 180 4.44 11.45 11.06
N GLY A 181 5.21 10.37 11.23
CA GLY A 181 4.79 9.26 12.09
C GLY A 181 3.45 8.72 11.60
N ASP A 182 2.42 8.75 12.46
CA ASP A 182 1.05 8.33 12.14
C ASP A 182 0.15 9.49 11.67
N THR A 183 0.65 10.73 11.64
CA THR A 183 -0.15 11.90 11.27
C THR A 183 -0.14 12.10 9.76
N LEU A 184 -1.33 12.03 9.13
CA LEU A 184 -1.51 12.40 7.72
C LEU A 184 -1.33 13.92 7.55
N LEU A 185 -0.39 14.32 6.69
CA LEU A 185 -0.09 15.73 6.41
C LEU A 185 -0.87 16.24 5.20
N ALA A 186 -0.89 15.45 4.13
CA ALA A 186 -1.55 15.79 2.88
C ALA A 186 -1.86 14.51 2.10
N PHE A 187 -2.88 14.59 1.25
CA PHE A 187 -3.38 13.47 0.48
C PHE A 187 -3.69 13.92 -0.96
N ALA A 188 -3.48 13.02 -1.92
CA ALA A 188 -3.90 13.19 -3.30
C ALA A 188 -4.33 11.85 -3.89
N GLU A 189 -5.20 11.91 -4.89
CA GLU A 189 -5.58 10.76 -5.70
C GLU A 189 -5.13 10.98 -7.14
N THR A 190 -4.41 10.00 -7.68
CA THR A 190 -4.02 9.96 -9.10
C THR A 190 -4.86 8.92 -9.81
N THR A 191 -5.26 9.23 -11.04
CA THR A 191 -6.02 8.32 -11.89
C THR A 191 -5.44 8.32 -13.29
N GLN A 192 -5.83 7.36 -14.14
CA GLN A 192 -5.43 7.35 -15.55
C GLN A 192 -5.77 8.65 -16.32
N PHE A 193 -6.81 9.37 -15.88
CA PHE A 193 -7.25 10.63 -16.51
C PHE A 193 -6.58 11.87 -15.90
N ALA A 194 -6.02 11.73 -14.70
CA ALA A 194 -5.26 12.76 -14.01
C ALA A 194 -3.99 12.13 -13.40
N PRO A 195 -3.04 11.69 -14.25
CA PRO A 195 -1.89 10.90 -13.80
C PRO A 195 -0.85 11.74 -13.06
N ILE A 196 -0.91 13.06 -13.19
CA ILE A 196 -0.02 13.98 -12.47
C ILE A 196 -0.87 14.77 -11.49
N GLN A 197 -0.48 14.75 -10.21
CA GLN A 197 -1.03 15.65 -9.20
C GLN A 197 0.10 16.50 -8.64
N VAL A 198 -0.16 17.80 -8.54
CA VAL A 198 0.76 18.79 -7.99
C VAL A 198 0.12 19.39 -6.74
N PHE A 199 0.87 19.47 -5.66
CA PHE A 199 0.47 20.18 -4.44
C PHE A 199 0.86 21.67 -4.62
N PRO A 200 -0.11 22.57 -4.86
CA PRO A 200 0.19 23.95 -5.23
C PRO A 200 0.67 24.80 -4.05
N GLU A 201 0.38 24.37 -2.83
CA GLU A 201 0.70 25.08 -1.59
C GLU A 201 1.78 24.35 -0.79
N LEU A 202 2.46 25.11 0.07
CA LEU A 202 3.37 24.56 1.08
C LEU A 202 2.58 23.69 2.05
N ILE A 203 2.94 22.42 2.17
CA ILE A 203 2.40 21.54 3.22
C ILE A 203 3.27 21.72 4.45
N SER A 204 2.68 22.13 5.57
CA SER A 204 3.42 22.33 6.82
C SER A 204 2.66 21.78 8.03
N SER A 205 3.40 21.14 8.94
CA SER A 205 2.88 20.66 10.23
C SER A 205 4.02 20.66 11.25
N GLY A 206 3.92 21.53 12.26
CA GLY A 206 5.01 21.78 13.19
C GLY A 206 6.27 22.24 12.46
N ASP A 207 7.37 21.49 12.66
CA ASP A 207 8.65 21.78 12.01
C ASP A 207 8.76 21.18 10.59
N ILE A 208 7.87 20.26 10.19
CA ILE A 208 7.90 19.61 8.87
C ILE A 208 7.36 20.54 7.79
N ARG A 209 8.10 20.66 6.69
CA ARG A 209 7.74 21.47 5.52
C ARG A 209 8.03 20.72 4.23
N ILE A 210 7.02 20.55 3.40
CA ILE A 210 7.12 20.07 2.01
C ILE A 210 6.77 21.24 1.11
N GLN A 211 7.73 21.69 0.30
CA GLN A 211 7.58 22.88 -0.53
C GLN A 211 6.44 22.74 -1.54
N ALA A 212 5.83 23.89 -1.88
CA ALA A 212 4.89 23.98 -2.99
C ALA A 212 5.52 23.44 -4.28
N GLY A 213 4.70 22.82 -5.13
CA GLY A 213 5.16 22.17 -6.35
C GLY A 213 5.61 20.72 -6.17
N ALA A 214 5.43 20.12 -4.98
CA ALA A 214 5.54 18.68 -4.84
C ALA A 214 4.60 17.97 -5.83
N GLN A 215 5.11 16.95 -6.51
CA GLN A 215 4.43 16.29 -7.62
C GLN A 215 4.46 14.78 -7.45
N ILE A 216 3.32 14.14 -7.69
CA ILE A 216 3.22 12.70 -7.88
C ILE A 216 2.82 12.39 -9.31
N THR A 217 3.47 11.40 -9.90
CA THR A 217 3.24 10.96 -11.28
C THR A 217 2.93 9.47 -11.30
N LEU A 218 1.75 9.14 -11.81
CA LEU A 218 1.23 7.79 -12.00
C LEU A 218 1.56 7.30 -13.41
N SER A 219 2.18 6.13 -13.48
CA SER A 219 2.27 5.33 -14.70
C SER A 219 1.38 4.11 -14.53
N ILE A 220 0.39 3.94 -15.41
CA ILE A 220 -0.58 2.84 -15.34
C ILE A 220 0.10 1.53 -15.76
N PRO A 221 -0.16 0.41 -15.06
CA PRO A 221 0.38 -0.89 -15.45
C PRO A 221 -0.16 -1.33 -16.82
N THR A 222 0.67 -2.05 -17.57
CA THR A 222 0.29 -2.75 -18.79
C THR A 222 0.65 -4.23 -18.67
N GLN A 223 0.30 -5.04 -19.67
CA GLN A 223 0.75 -6.44 -19.71
C GLN A 223 2.28 -6.58 -19.82
N LEU A 224 2.96 -5.56 -20.32
CA LEU A 224 4.41 -5.59 -20.59
C LEU A 224 5.23 -4.82 -19.56
N SER A 225 4.60 -3.98 -18.73
CA SER A 225 5.31 -3.10 -17.81
C SER A 225 4.50 -2.85 -16.55
N PRO A 226 5.13 -2.86 -15.37
CA PRO A 226 4.44 -2.60 -14.12
C PRO A 226 4.01 -1.13 -14.04
N GLY A 227 2.98 -0.89 -13.24
CA GLY A 227 2.51 0.42 -12.85
C GLY A 227 3.39 1.00 -11.76
N SER A 228 3.48 2.32 -11.70
CA SER A 228 4.30 2.99 -10.70
C SER A 228 3.74 4.33 -10.27
N LEU A 229 4.12 4.74 -9.06
CA LEU A 229 3.89 6.10 -8.57
C LEU A 229 5.25 6.70 -8.19
N PHE A 230 5.58 7.83 -8.83
CA PHE A 230 6.84 8.53 -8.63
C PHE A 230 6.61 9.88 -7.96
N LEU A 231 7.38 10.18 -6.92
CA LEU A 231 7.32 11.41 -6.14
C LEU A 231 8.53 12.30 -6.43
N GLN A 232 8.27 13.58 -6.64
CA GLN A 232 9.26 14.65 -6.62
C GLN A 232 8.82 15.73 -5.63
N ALA A 233 9.66 16.06 -4.65
CA ALA A 233 9.36 17.09 -3.66
C ALA A 233 10.65 17.63 -3.02
N ASP A 234 10.58 18.85 -2.49
CA ASP A 234 11.64 19.40 -1.63
C ASP A 234 11.12 19.43 -0.18
N PHE A 235 11.81 18.73 0.72
CA PHE A 235 11.43 18.54 2.13
C PHE A 235 12.45 19.20 3.06
N SER A 236 11.98 19.74 4.19
CA SER A 236 12.83 20.19 5.29
C SER A 236 12.12 20.02 6.63
N SER A 237 12.90 19.90 7.69
CA SER A 237 12.41 19.94 9.07
C SER A 237 13.42 20.66 9.98
N ARG A 238 13.16 20.67 11.30
CA ARG A 238 14.15 21.13 12.29
C ARG A 238 15.42 20.27 12.28
N ASN A 239 15.27 18.96 12.07
CA ASN A 239 16.35 17.99 12.17
C ASN A 239 16.90 17.54 10.81
N THR A 240 16.16 17.80 9.74
CA THR A 240 16.52 17.44 8.38
C THR A 240 16.68 18.71 7.53
N PRO A 241 17.89 19.02 7.02
CA PRO A 241 18.07 20.18 6.14
C PRO A 241 17.25 20.03 4.85
N PRO A 242 17.01 21.12 4.10
CA PRO A 242 16.36 21.06 2.80
C PRO A 242 16.95 19.94 1.92
N THR A 243 16.11 19.01 1.51
CA THR A 243 16.48 17.78 0.80
C THR A 243 15.54 17.58 -0.36
N ARG A 244 16.11 17.30 -1.54
CA ARG A 244 15.31 16.95 -2.71
C ARG A 244 15.01 15.46 -2.68
N ILE A 245 13.73 15.14 -2.73
CA ILE A 245 13.20 13.79 -2.78
C ILE A 245 12.82 13.50 -4.24
N SER A 246 13.32 12.39 -4.77
CA SER A 246 13.00 11.89 -6.10
C SER A 246 12.92 10.37 -6.01
N SER A 247 11.71 9.85 -5.78
CA SER A 247 11.53 8.49 -5.26
C SER A 247 10.39 7.75 -5.96
N LEU A 248 10.61 6.46 -6.23
CA LEU A 248 9.57 5.53 -6.65
C LEU A 248 8.82 5.04 -5.41
N VAL A 249 7.69 5.65 -5.08
CA VAL A 249 6.96 5.40 -3.81
C VAL A 249 6.04 4.19 -3.86
N ALA A 250 5.74 3.67 -5.05
CA ALA A 250 5.01 2.43 -5.26
C ALA A 250 5.31 1.84 -6.64
N ASN A 251 5.27 0.51 -6.75
CA ASN A 251 5.43 -0.24 -7.99
C ASN A 251 4.59 -1.53 -7.93
N TRP A 252 3.76 -1.79 -8.94
CA TRP A 252 2.78 -2.88 -8.93
C TRP A 252 2.55 -3.50 -10.30
N SER A 253 2.14 -4.75 -10.32
CA SER A 253 1.71 -5.43 -11.55
C SER A 253 0.18 -5.45 -11.65
N LEU A 254 -0.35 -5.73 -12.84
CA LEU A 254 -1.76 -6.08 -12.97
C LEU A 254 -2.06 -7.32 -12.12
N PRO A 255 -3.25 -7.40 -11.49
CA PRO A 255 -3.73 -8.66 -10.93
C PRO A 255 -3.72 -9.74 -12.01
N SER A 256 -3.25 -10.94 -11.68
CA SER A 256 -3.43 -12.10 -12.55
C SER A 256 -4.93 -12.39 -12.66
N GLY A 257 -5.47 -12.27 -13.87
CA GLY A 257 -6.87 -12.60 -14.17
C GLY A 257 -7.21 -14.07 -13.96
#